data_AF-A0A0J6BZ72-F1
#
_entry.id   AF-A0A0J6BZ72-F1
#
_cell.length_a   1.000
_cell.length_b   1.000
_cell.length_c   1.000
_cell.angle_alpha   90.00
_cell.angle_beta   90.00
_cell.angle_gamma   90.00
#
_symmetry.space_group_name_H-M   'P 1'
#
loop_
_entity.id
_entity.type
_entity.pdbx_description
1 polymer ?
#
loop_
_entity_poly.entity_id
_entity_poly.type
_entity_poly.pdbx_seq_one_letter_code
_entity_poly.pdbx_strand_id
1 'polypeptide(L)'
;MPNPPGAQALFHTELLREARQIADILRYAIQPANEAQARDGQGRNWPVKLLGADWQAGILFWRPRDPAQAALMPGGPQFLSGSLPVELLVSVDDGSHLQFQAGRPIVLNFPDASLSMVSEFPALLRRDSPQDVPA
;
A
#
# COMPACT_ATOMS: atom_id res chain seq x y z
N MET A 1 -9.31 -39.45 -5.68
CA MET A 1 -7.94 -39.00 -5.35
C MET A 1 -8.03 -37.57 -4.82
N PRO A 2 -7.53 -37.27 -3.62
CA PRO A 2 -7.46 -35.89 -3.15
C PRO A 2 -6.34 -35.15 -3.89
N ASN A 3 -6.61 -33.93 -4.36
CA ASN A 3 -5.60 -33.03 -4.92
C ASN A 3 -4.49 -32.82 -3.88
N PRO A 4 -3.20 -32.80 -4.27
CA PRO A 4 -2.16 -32.35 -3.36
C PRO A 4 -2.43 -30.88 -2.98
N PRO A 5 -2.22 -30.49 -1.71
CA PRO A 5 -2.30 -29.09 -1.32
C PRO A 5 -1.29 -28.32 -2.18
N GLY A 6 -1.77 -27.30 -2.89
CA GLY A 6 -0.95 -26.50 -3.79
C GLY A 6 0.34 -26.07 -3.10
N ALA A 7 1.47 -26.24 -3.79
CA ALA A 7 2.78 -25.86 -3.29
C ALA A 7 2.71 -24.46 -2.68
N GLN A 8 3.03 -24.34 -1.39
CA GLN A 8 3.16 -23.02 -0.76
C GLN A 8 4.27 -22.29 -1.49
N ALA A 9 3.92 -21.20 -2.19
CA ALA A 9 4.90 -20.33 -2.81
C ALA A 9 5.86 -19.84 -1.70
N LEU A 10 7.15 -20.13 -1.87
CA LEU A 10 8.18 -19.61 -0.98
C LEU A 10 8.42 -18.16 -1.36
N PHE A 11 8.53 -17.28 -0.36
CA PHE A 11 8.82 -15.87 -0.57
C PHE A 11 10.19 -15.52 0.02
N HIS A 12 10.93 -14.69 -0.70
CA HIS A 12 12.11 -14.02 -0.20
C HIS A 12 11.72 -12.65 0.37
N THR A 13 12.02 -12.43 1.65
CA THR A 13 11.75 -11.16 2.33
C THR A 13 12.99 -10.28 2.36
N GLU A 14 12.87 -9.08 1.81
CA GLU A 14 13.87 -8.02 1.86
C GLU A 14 13.39 -6.85 2.72
N LEU A 15 14.31 -6.23 3.47
CA LEU A 15 14.08 -5.00 4.23
C LEU A 15 14.97 -3.90 3.67
N LEU A 16 14.37 -2.97 2.93
CA LEU A 16 15.06 -1.94 2.16
C LEU A 16 15.01 -0.61 2.89
N ARG A 17 16.16 0.08 2.98
CA ARG A 17 16.33 1.36 3.68
C ARG A 17 16.97 2.45 2.83
N GLU A 18 17.48 2.09 1.66
CA GLU A 18 18.16 3.01 0.76
C GLU A 18 17.10 3.78 -0.05
N ALA A 19 17.09 5.10 0.06
CA ALA A 19 15.99 5.93 -0.42
C ALA A 19 15.80 5.82 -1.95
N ARG A 20 16.89 5.72 -2.72
CA ARG A 20 16.81 5.58 -4.18
C ARG A 20 16.21 4.24 -4.57
N GLN A 21 16.66 3.15 -3.96
CA GLN A 21 16.13 1.80 -4.19
C GLN A 21 14.63 1.73 -3.83
N ILE A 22 14.22 2.34 -2.71
CA ILE A 22 12.80 2.43 -2.34
C ILE A 22 12.01 3.19 -3.41
N ALA A 23 12.50 4.35 -3.84
CA ALA A 23 11.84 5.17 -4.86
C ALA A 23 11.70 4.43 -6.20
N ASP A 24 12.74 3.71 -6.62
CA ASP A 24 12.72 2.94 -7.86
C ASP A 24 11.69 1.80 -7.79
N ILE A 25 11.62 1.05 -6.67
CA ILE A 25 10.59 0.00 -6.46
C ILE A 25 9.19 0.60 -6.44
N LEU A 26 8.98 1.71 -5.73
CA LEU A 26 7.69 2.38 -5.68
C LEU A 26 7.25 2.88 -7.07
N ARG A 27 8.18 3.27 -7.95
CA ARG A 27 7.86 3.67 -9.34
C ARG A 27 7.24 2.52 -10.13
N TYR A 28 7.71 1.30 -9.93
CA TYR A 28 7.11 0.10 -10.54
C TYR A 28 5.81 -0.32 -9.85
N ALA A 29 5.68 -0.11 -8.54
CA ALA A 29 4.50 -0.53 -7.78
C ALA A 29 3.31 0.43 -7.90
N ILE A 30 3.53 1.73 -8.10
CA ILE A 30 2.47 2.73 -8.29
C ILE A 30 1.96 2.64 -9.73
N GLN A 31 1.15 1.62 -9.99
CA GLN A 31 0.47 1.38 -11.27
C GLN A 31 -1.03 1.25 -11.04
N PRO A 32 -1.88 1.75 -11.96
CA PRO A 32 -3.33 1.68 -11.80
C PRO A 32 -3.91 0.26 -11.63
N ALA A 33 -3.20 -0.75 -12.12
CA ALA A 33 -3.61 -2.15 -12.08
C ALA A 33 -3.26 -2.84 -10.75
N ASN A 34 -2.28 -2.33 -10.00
CA ASN A 34 -1.82 -2.96 -8.77
C ASN A 34 -2.86 -2.76 -7.65
N GLU A 35 -3.08 -3.81 -6.87
CA GLU A 35 -3.98 -3.74 -5.73
C GLU A 35 -3.26 -3.18 -4.52
N ALA A 36 -3.94 -2.29 -3.78
CA ALA A 36 -3.39 -1.70 -2.58
C ALA A 36 -4.43 -1.65 -1.45
N GLN A 37 -3.96 -1.78 -0.22
CA GLN A 37 -4.75 -1.66 1.00
C GLN A 37 -4.02 -0.80 2.03
N ALA A 38 -4.77 -0.04 2.82
CA ALA A 38 -4.25 0.58 4.04
C ALA A 38 -4.65 -0.29 5.24
N ARG A 39 -3.71 -0.57 6.14
CA ARG A 39 -3.95 -1.34 7.37
C ARG A 39 -3.65 -0.50 8.61
N ASP A 40 -4.55 -0.52 9.59
CA ASP A 40 -4.30 0.13 10.90
C ASP A 40 -3.66 -0.82 11.92
N GLY A 41 -3.26 -0.27 13.08
CA GLY A 41 -2.72 -1.06 14.19
C GLY A 41 -3.72 -2.02 14.86
N GLN A 42 -5.00 -1.99 14.47
CA GLN A 42 -6.03 -2.95 14.92
C GLN A 42 -6.28 -4.05 13.88
N GLY A 43 -5.51 -4.08 12.79
CA GLY A 43 -5.61 -5.07 11.73
C GLY A 43 -6.77 -4.83 10.76
N ARG A 44 -7.41 -3.65 10.80
CA ARG A 44 -8.46 -3.28 9.85
C ARG A 44 -7.83 -2.87 8.52
N ASN A 45 -8.41 -3.35 7.43
CA ASN A 45 -7.93 -3.08 6.08
C ASN A 45 -8.95 -2.27 5.29
N TRP A 46 -8.51 -1.21 4.62
CA TRP A 46 -9.30 -0.45 3.66
C TRP A 46 -8.70 -0.60 2.27
N PRO A 47 -9.49 -0.95 1.24
CA PRO A 47 -9.02 -0.91 -0.14
C PRO A 47 -8.68 0.52 -0.54
N VAL A 48 -7.50 0.72 -1.13
CA VAL A 48 -7.03 2.04 -1.59
C VAL A 48 -6.59 1.99 -3.05
N LYS A 49 -6.33 3.17 -3.61
CA LYS A 49 -5.65 3.36 -4.90
C LYS A 49 -4.44 4.26 -4.69
N LEU A 50 -3.32 3.86 -5.26
CA LEU A 50 -2.15 4.72 -5.40
C LEU A 50 -2.37 5.61 -6.62
N LEU A 51 -2.28 6.93 -6.44
CA LEU A 51 -2.60 7.92 -7.47
C LEU A 51 -1.34 8.37 -8.22
N GLY A 52 -0.20 8.39 -7.53
CA GLY A 52 1.05 8.89 -8.05
C GLY A 52 1.99 9.31 -6.93
N ALA A 53 3.10 9.93 -7.31
CA ALA A 53 4.07 10.46 -6.38
C ALA A 53 4.74 11.71 -6.93
N ASP A 54 5.17 12.59 -6.03
CA ASP A 54 6.22 13.56 -6.30
C ASP A 54 7.56 12.91 -5.95
N TRP A 55 8.30 12.48 -6.96
CA TRP A 55 9.57 11.78 -6.79
C TRP A 55 10.70 12.67 -6.29
N GLN A 56 10.60 13.98 -6.52
CA GLN A 56 11.61 14.94 -6.07
C GLN A 56 11.40 15.27 -4.59
N ALA A 57 10.15 15.46 -4.18
CA ALA A 57 9.79 15.73 -2.79
C ALA A 57 9.68 14.45 -1.93
N GLY A 58 9.62 13.27 -2.54
CA GLY A 58 9.41 12.01 -1.83
C GLY A 58 8.02 11.92 -1.22
N ILE A 59 6.99 12.33 -1.97
CA ILE A 59 5.59 12.36 -1.51
C ILE A 59 4.76 11.37 -2.31
N LEU A 60 3.95 10.58 -1.61
CA LEU A 60 3.03 9.60 -2.16
C LEU A 60 1.59 10.11 -2.05
N PHE A 61 0.86 10.07 -3.16
CA PHE A 61 -0.57 10.39 -3.23
C PHE A 61 -1.37 9.11 -3.38
N TRP A 62 -2.36 8.93 -2.52
CA TRP A 62 -3.25 7.78 -2.53
C TRP A 62 -4.64 8.18 -2.09
N ARG A 63 -5.62 7.27 -2.16
CA ARG A 63 -6.97 7.50 -1.64
C ARG A 63 -7.70 6.19 -1.35
N PRO A 64 -8.72 6.19 -0.48
CA PRO A 64 -9.67 5.09 -0.39
C PRO A 64 -10.29 4.80 -1.76
N ARG A 65 -10.45 3.51 -2.10
CA ARG A 65 -11.08 3.09 -3.35
C ARG A 65 -12.51 3.62 -3.46
N ASP A 66 -13.23 3.56 -2.33
CA ASP A 66 -14.59 4.09 -2.14
C ASP A 66 -14.65 4.79 -0.77
N PRO A 67 -14.56 6.13 -0.72
CA PRO A 67 -14.65 6.89 0.52
C PRO A 67 -15.98 6.71 1.27
N ALA A 68 -17.09 6.56 0.56
CA ALA A 68 -18.41 6.40 1.17
C ALA A 68 -18.50 5.04 1.89
N GLN A 69 -18.01 3.98 1.25
CA GLN A 69 -17.91 2.67 1.89
C GLN A 69 -16.93 2.70 3.08
N ALA A 70 -15.77 3.34 2.92
CA ALA A 70 -14.77 3.44 3.98
C ALA A 70 -15.32 4.14 5.23
N ALA A 71 -16.20 5.14 5.07
CA ALA A 71 -16.82 5.87 6.17
C ALA A 71 -17.71 4.98 7.06
N LEU A 72 -18.32 3.94 6.48
CA LEU A 72 -19.22 3.02 7.17
C LEU A 72 -18.48 1.89 7.91
N MET A 73 -17.20 1.68 7.59
CA MET A 73 -16.39 0.65 8.22
C MET A 73 -15.96 1.07 9.64
N PRO A 74 -15.73 0.12 10.57
CA PRO A 74 -15.17 0.44 11.88
C PRO A 74 -13.85 1.21 11.75
N GLY A 75 -13.72 2.34 12.45
CA GLY A 75 -12.54 3.22 12.33
C GLY A 75 -12.52 4.10 11.07
N GLY A 76 -13.54 4.02 10.22
CA GLY A 76 -13.68 4.78 8.97
C GLY A 76 -13.52 6.29 9.13
N PRO A 77 -14.23 6.95 10.07
CA PRO A 77 -14.06 8.39 10.29
C PRO A 77 -12.63 8.78 10.68
N GLN A 78 -11.93 7.96 11.47
CA GLN A 78 -10.54 8.19 11.86
C GLN A 78 -9.58 7.99 10.67
N PHE A 79 -9.81 6.95 9.88
CA PHE A 79 -9.08 6.70 8.63
C PHE A 79 -9.25 7.85 7.62
N LEU A 80 -10.49 8.27 7.35
CA LEU A 80 -10.82 9.33 6.39
C LEU A 80 -10.40 10.74 6.83
N SER A 81 -10.20 10.96 8.13
CA SER A 81 -9.63 12.21 8.66
C SER A 81 -8.10 12.21 8.69
N GLY A 82 -7.45 11.10 8.33
CA GLY A 82 -5.99 10.93 8.43
C GLY A 82 -5.48 10.87 9.87
N SER A 83 -6.36 10.82 10.86
CA SER A 83 -5.97 10.73 12.26
C SER A 83 -5.46 9.35 12.63
N LEU A 84 -5.68 8.32 11.82
CA LEU A 84 -5.25 6.95 12.08
C LEU A 84 -3.88 6.68 11.44
N PRO A 85 -2.86 6.22 12.19
CA PRO A 85 -1.63 5.74 11.58
C PRO A 85 -1.91 4.45 10.82
N VAL A 86 -1.43 4.39 9.58
CA VAL A 86 -1.61 3.22 8.71
C VAL A 86 -0.31 2.82 8.02
N GLU A 87 -0.27 1.56 7.63
CA GLU A 87 0.67 1.04 6.65
C GLU A 87 -0.03 0.76 5.32
N LEU A 88 0.71 0.86 4.23
CA LEU A 88 0.25 0.46 2.91
C LEU A 88 0.78 -0.92 2.57
N LEU A 89 -0.12 -1.74 2.06
CA LEU A 89 0.12 -3.08 1.54
C LEU A 89 -0.17 -3.02 0.04
N VAL A 90 0.79 -3.39 -0.80
CA VAL A 90 0.67 -3.31 -2.27
C VAL A 90 1.01 -4.67 -2.86
N SER A 91 0.11 -5.21 -3.68
CA SER A 91 0.36 -6.40 -4.50
C SER A 91 0.78 -5.95 -5.90
N VAL A 92 1.94 -6.41 -6.33
CA VAL A 92 2.56 -6.10 -7.62
C VAL A 92 2.27 -7.24 -8.60
N ASP A 93 2.19 -6.93 -9.89
CA ASP A 93 1.90 -7.88 -10.98
C ASP A 93 2.90 -9.02 -11.10
N ASP A 94 4.17 -8.78 -10.73
CA ASP A 94 5.22 -9.80 -10.61
C ASP A 94 5.02 -10.79 -9.44
N GLY A 95 3.93 -10.65 -8.68
CA GLY A 95 3.60 -11.48 -7.52
C GLY A 95 4.28 -11.01 -6.22
N SER A 96 5.07 -9.93 -6.25
CA SER A 96 5.65 -9.35 -5.05
C SER A 96 4.60 -8.65 -4.19
N HIS A 97 4.83 -8.65 -2.89
CA HIS A 97 4.08 -7.85 -1.92
C HIS A 97 4.98 -6.81 -1.27
N LEU A 98 4.51 -5.57 -1.25
CA LEU A 98 5.18 -4.47 -0.56
C LEU A 98 4.41 -4.09 0.69
N GLN A 99 5.14 -3.81 1.76
CA GLN A 99 4.60 -3.31 3.01
C GLN A 99 5.45 -2.16 3.52
N PHE A 100 4.82 -1.02 3.80
CA PHE A 100 5.52 0.14 4.34
C PHE A 100 4.61 1.07 5.13
N GLN A 101 5.19 1.82 6.07
CA GLN A 101 4.45 2.77 6.89
C GLN A 101 4.10 4.01 6.05
N ALA A 102 2.82 4.40 6.08
CA ALA A 102 2.33 5.67 5.53
C ALA A 102 2.02 6.70 6.63
N GLY A 103 2.13 6.28 7.90
CA GLY A 103 1.94 7.14 9.06
C GLY A 103 0.52 7.67 9.15
N ARG A 104 0.37 8.88 9.68
CA ARG A 104 -0.90 9.62 9.68
C ARG A 104 -0.94 10.51 8.44
N PRO A 105 -1.69 10.14 7.39
CA PRO A 105 -1.66 10.90 6.15
C PRO A 105 -2.31 12.28 6.32
N ILE A 106 -1.84 13.25 5.55
CA ILE A 106 -2.54 14.51 5.37
C ILE A 106 -3.70 14.26 4.41
N VAL A 107 -4.90 14.74 4.75
CA VAL A 107 -6.09 14.60 3.91
C VAL A 107 -6.38 15.91 3.19
N LEU A 108 -6.43 15.81 1.86
CA LEU A 108 -6.85 16.88 0.95
C LEU A 108 -8.27 16.58 0.48
N ASN A 109 -9.21 17.47 0.76
CA ASN A 109 -10.58 17.39 0.26
C ASN A 109 -10.76 18.36 -0.91
N PHE A 110 -11.40 17.90 -1.97
CA PHE A 110 -11.62 18.68 -3.17
C PHE A 110 -13.10 19.11 -3.29
N PRO A 111 -13.40 20.20 -4.04
CA PRO A 111 -14.77 20.68 -4.20
C PRO A 111 -15.74 19.69 -4.84
N ASP A 112 -15.22 18.72 -5.60
CA ASP A 112 -16.00 17.63 -6.24
C ASP A 112 -16.31 16.48 -5.28
N ALA A 113 -16.09 16.67 -3.97
CA ALA A 113 -16.20 15.67 -2.91
C ALA A 113 -15.23 14.48 -3.04
N SER A 114 -14.26 14.54 -3.95
CA SER A 114 -13.14 13.62 -3.94
C SER A 114 -12.14 13.97 -2.84
N LEU A 115 -11.28 13.02 -2.49
CA LEU A 115 -10.21 13.23 -1.53
C LEU A 115 -8.93 12.54 -1.97
N SER A 116 -7.81 13.07 -1.50
CA SER A 116 -6.49 12.45 -1.58
C SER A 116 -5.86 12.43 -0.19
N MET A 117 -5.20 11.31 0.11
CA MET A 117 -4.35 11.12 1.26
C MET A 117 -2.89 11.26 0.81
N VAL A 118 -2.11 11.98 1.60
CA VAL A 118 -0.72 12.34 1.29
C VAL A 118 0.18 11.82 2.40
N SER A 119 1.21 11.08 2.00
CA SER A 119 2.23 10.53 2.90
C SER A 119 3.62 10.79 2.34
N GLU A 120 4.62 10.87 3.21
CA GLU A 120 6.01 10.83 2.77
C GLU A 120 6.40 9.42 2.30
N PHE A 121 7.49 9.32 1.54
CA PHE A 121 8.08 8.05 1.20
C PHE A 121 8.57 7.32 2.46
N PRO A 122 8.45 5.99 2.48
CA PRO A 122 8.82 5.24 3.67
C PRO A 122 10.34 5.20 3.82
N ALA A 123 10.82 5.33 5.06
CA ALA A 123 12.21 5.08 5.41
C ALA A 123 12.59 3.59 5.44
N LEU A 124 11.57 2.71 5.45
CA LEU A 124 11.72 1.26 5.44
C LEU A 124 10.62 0.66 4.57
N LEU A 125 11.02 -0.10 3.56
CA LEU A 125 10.14 -0.87 2.69
C LEU A 125 10.43 -2.34 2.90
N ARG A 126 9.43 -3.13 3.28
CA ARG A 126 9.49 -4.58 3.22
C ARG A 126 8.98 -5.02 1.86
N ARG A 127 9.74 -5.88 1.18
CA ARG A 127 9.33 -6.56 -0.06
C ARG A 127 9.36 -8.06 0.18
N ASP A 128 8.27 -8.74 -0.12
CA ASP A 128 8.21 -10.19 -0.20
C ASP A 128 8.06 -10.56 -1.68
N SER A 129 9.10 -11.12 -2.30
CA SER A 129 9.06 -11.55 -3.70
C SER A 129 8.96 -13.08 -3.80
N PRO A 130 8.21 -13.64 -4.76
CA PRO A 130 8.20 -15.08 -5.00
C PRO A 130 9.62 -15.59 -5.23
N GLN A 131 9.99 -16.70 -4.60
CA GLN A 131 11.17 -17.45 -5.01
C GLN A 131 10.82 -18.22 -6.29
N ASP A 132 11.60 -18.03 -7.34
CA ASP A 132 11.60 -18.98 -8.45
C ASP A 132 11.98 -20.34 -7.86
N VAL A 133 11.02 -21.26 -7.83
CA VAL A 133 11.30 -22.67 -7.56
C VAL A 133 11.90 -23.20 -8.86
N PRO A 134 13.20 -23.55 -8.92
CA PRO A 134 13.73 -24.19 -10.11
C PRO A 134 12.95 -25.50 -10.35
N ALA A 135 12.53 -25.67 -11.61
CA ALA A 135 11.75 -26.82 -12.08
C ALA A 135 12.46 -28.17 -11.88
#